data_AF-A0A9P7DLU9-F1
#
_entry.id   AF-A0A9P7DLU9-F1
#
_cell.length_a   1.000
_cell.length_b   1.000
_cell.length_c   1.000
_cell.angle_alpha   90.00
_cell.angle_beta   90.00
_cell.angle_gamma   90.00
#
_symmetry.space_group_name_H-M   'P 1'
#
loop_
_entity.id
_entity.type
_entity.pdbx_description
1 polymer ?
#
loop_
_entity_poly.entity_id
_entity_poly.type
_entity_poly.pdbx_seq_one_letter_code
_entity_poly.pdbx_strand_id
1 'polypeptide(L)'
;MSRLQSLSPPSPLSNYWIPSSADVYTMIEDFDTERRYSIAESQSADALTSSFDIFTPPQNRTSGKICPGTFIVFALSTAELAQEYPEDSDVYRKICQYTPGRYLGLVTSAFVRWNEDDDSTVEEVIVHFVSKDTPQPSAVANHCIPIFPVSSTEPVDSSALHTSILFPWIDHKQWTTFGVRLCVRQTNPSALVFELRNEDLELFENRAGKDHNRLESLHTILDDEAKATLGRLLVTPFAFPAEIWFDIRNHPDIKEPFSFVGDIDSLER
;
A
#
# COMPACT_ATOMS: atom_id res chain seq x y z
N MET A 1 -24.97 8.61 -76.00
CA MET A 1 -24.06 7.48 -76.28
C MET A 1 -22.80 7.72 -75.45
N SER A 2 -22.25 6.87 -74.59
CA SER A 2 -22.56 5.54 -74.06
C SER A 2 -21.66 5.34 -72.82
N ARG A 3 -22.23 4.93 -71.67
CA ARG A 3 -21.99 3.65 -70.95
C ARG A 3 -20.91 3.62 -69.83
N LEU A 4 -21.44 3.25 -68.65
CA LEU A 4 -20.92 2.53 -67.49
C LEU A 4 -19.74 1.57 -67.71
N GLN A 5 -18.80 1.50 -66.74
CA GLN A 5 -18.27 0.30 -66.04
C GLN A 5 -17.72 0.78 -64.67
N SER A 6 -18.23 0.38 -63.49
CA SER A 6 -18.17 -0.92 -62.78
C SER A 6 -16.74 -1.38 -62.47
N LEU A 7 -16.42 -1.51 -61.18
CA LEU A 7 -15.89 -2.73 -60.52
C LEU A 7 -15.70 -2.47 -59.00
N SER A 8 -16.27 -3.34 -58.18
CA SER A 8 -16.02 -3.45 -56.72
C SER A 8 -15.18 -4.73 -56.42
N PRO A 9 -14.93 -5.16 -55.16
CA PRO A 9 -13.61 -5.30 -54.52
C PRO A 9 -13.23 -6.78 -54.23
N PRO A 10 -12.17 -7.04 -53.43
CA PRO A 10 -12.12 -8.26 -52.62
C PRO A 10 -12.06 -8.00 -51.11
N SER A 11 -12.77 -8.86 -50.38
CA SER A 11 -12.86 -8.99 -48.93
C SER A 11 -11.53 -9.38 -48.26
N PRO A 12 -11.48 -9.34 -46.92
CA PRO A 12 -11.38 -10.63 -46.23
C PRO A 12 -12.38 -10.83 -45.08
N LEU A 13 -12.70 -12.11 -44.89
CA LEU A 13 -13.42 -12.73 -43.78
C LEU A 13 -12.59 -12.69 -42.49
N SER A 14 -13.27 -12.55 -41.33
CA SER A 14 -13.33 -13.62 -40.30
C SER A 14 -13.82 -13.06 -38.95
N ASN A 15 -15.06 -13.41 -38.61
CA ASN A 15 -15.60 -13.87 -37.32
C ASN A 15 -14.96 -13.39 -36.00
N TYR A 16 -15.77 -12.85 -35.10
CA TYR A 16 -16.13 -13.42 -33.78
C TYR A 16 -17.26 -12.53 -33.16
N TRP A 17 -18.50 -13.02 -33.18
CA TRP A 17 -19.28 -13.52 -32.03
C TRP A 17 -19.61 -12.46 -30.94
N ILE A 18 -20.87 -12.02 -30.93
CA ILE A 18 -21.50 -11.21 -29.88
C ILE A 18 -22.58 -12.09 -29.23
N PRO A 19 -22.63 -12.26 -27.90
CA PRO A 19 -23.82 -12.78 -27.24
C PRO A 19 -24.83 -11.64 -27.00
N SER A 20 -26.03 -11.85 -27.51
CA SER A 20 -27.24 -11.07 -27.26
C SER A 20 -27.80 -11.39 -25.87
N SER A 21 -28.09 -10.38 -25.06
CA SER A 21 -28.92 -10.52 -23.85
C SER A 21 -30.30 -9.91 -24.10
N ALA A 22 -31.26 -10.80 -24.32
CA ALA A 22 -32.70 -10.64 -24.06
C ALA A 22 -33.02 -11.81 -23.10
N ASP A 23 -33.88 -11.76 -22.09
CA ASP A 23 -34.92 -10.84 -21.65
C ASP A 23 -35.22 -11.24 -20.17
N VAL A 24 -36.23 -10.57 -19.59
CA VAL A 24 -37.20 -11.11 -18.61
C VAL A 24 -37.01 -10.67 -17.14
N TYR A 25 -37.80 -9.65 -16.81
CA TYR A 25 -38.42 -9.42 -15.50
C TYR A 25 -39.33 -10.60 -15.12
N THR A 26 -39.14 -11.24 -13.96
CA THR A 26 -40.26 -11.69 -13.10
C THR A 26 -39.80 -12.04 -11.67
N MET A 27 -40.45 -11.36 -10.72
CA MET A 27 -41.02 -11.82 -9.44
C MET A 27 -40.21 -12.73 -8.48
N ILE A 28 -40.14 -12.18 -7.27
CA ILE A 28 -39.84 -12.78 -5.96
C ILE A 28 -40.85 -13.89 -5.62
N GLU A 29 -40.37 -15.02 -5.09
CA GLU A 29 -40.99 -15.75 -3.96
C GLU A 29 -40.08 -16.87 -3.43
N ASP A 30 -40.27 -17.15 -2.14
CA ASP A 30 -39.60 -18.09 -1.23
C ASP A 30 -39.38 -19.52 -1.77
N PHE A 31 -38.33 -20.21 -1.27
CA PHE A 31 -38.47 -21.39 -0.40
C PHE A 31 -37.12 -22.03 0.00
N ASP A 32 -37.04 -22.34 1.28
CA ASP A 32 -36.07 -23.18 2.00
C ASP A 32 -36.02 -24.60 1.43
N THR A 33 -34.82 -25.19 1.19
CA THR A 33 -34.57 -26.63 1.47
C THR A 33 -33.09 -27.02 1.41
N GLU A 34 -32.64 -27.68 2.50
CA GLU A 34 -31.42 -28.47 2.61
C GLU A 34 -31.27 -29.54 1.51
N ARG A 35 -30.04 -29.71 0.99
CA ARG A 35 -29.54 -31.04 0.59
C ARG A 35 -28.01 -31.13 0.59
N ARG A 36 -27.50 -31.94 1.51
CA ARG A 36 -26.15 -32.53 1.49
C ARG A 36 -25.99 -33.44 0.27
N TYR A 37 -24.87 -33.33 -0.45
CA TYR A 37 -24.13 -34.47 -1.02
C TYR A 37 -22.63 -34.15 -1.19
N SER A 38 -21.84 -35.07 -0.63
CA SER A 38 -20.46 -35.52 -0.84
C SER A 38 -19.51 -34.82 -1.83
N ILE A 39 -18.34 -34.48 -1.27
CA ILE A 39 -16.95 -34.69 -1.74
C ILE A 39 -16.80 -35.24 -3.16
N ALA A 40 -16.23 -34.41 -4.04
CA ALA A 40 -15.33 -34.83 -5.10
C ALA A 40 -14.24 -33.74 -5.25
N GLU A 41 -12.99 -34.15 -5.12
CA GLU A 41 -11.82 -33.34 -5.40
C GLU A 41 -11.88 -32.81 -6.84
N SER A 42 -11.75 -31.50 -7.00
CA SER A 42 -11.33 -30.88 -8.24
C SER A 42 -10.49 -29.67 -7.89
N GLN A 43 -9.19 -29.83 -8.09
CA GLN A 43 -8.22 -28.76 -8.11
C GLN A 43 -8.55 -27.86 -9.29
N SER A 44 -9.19 -26.72 -9.03
CA SER A 44 -9.06 -25.55 -9.89
C SER A 44 -8.50 -24.41 -9.05
N ALA A 45 -7.41 -23.85 -9.55
CA ALA A 45 -6.80 -22.65 -9.04
C ALA A 45 -7.76 -21.48 -9.23
N ASP A 46 -8.67 -21.29 -8.26
CA ASP A 46 -9.36 -20.02 -8.11
C ASP A 46 -8.41 -19.06 -7.42
N ALA A 47 -7.98 -18.08 -8.20
CA ALA A 47 -7.29 -16.90 -7.75
C ALA A 47 -8.17 -16.18 -6.72
N LEU A 48 -7.98 -16.54 -5.45
CA LEU A 48 -8.32 -15.69 -4.33
C LEU A 48 -7.35 -14.51 -4.37
N THR A 49 -7.67 -13.52 -5.21
CA THR A 49 -7.24 -12.14 -5.00
C THR A 49 -7.79 -11.74 -3.63
N SER A 50 -7.03 -12.02 -2.57
CA SER A 50 -7.44 -11.70 -1.21
C SER A 50 -7.36 -10.20 -1.02
N SER A 51 -8.52 -9.58 -1.20
CA SER A 51 -9.01 -8.36 -0.55
C SER A 51 -8.02 -7.69 0.43
N PHE A 52 -7.27 -6.73 -0.10
CA PHE A 52 -6.80 -5.56 0.65
C PHE A 52 -7.76 -4.36 0.50
N ASP A 53 -8.95 -4.59 -0.07
CA ASP A 53 -10.05 -3.62 -0.17
C ASP A 53 -10.75 -3.41 1.19
N ILE A 54 -9.99 -3.29 2.27
CA ILE A 54 -10.52 -2.88 3.58
C ILE A 54 -10.94 -1.40 3.54
N PHE A 55 -10.46 -0.66 2.53
CA PHE A 55 -10.94 0.66 2.18
C PHE A 55 -11.45 0.61 0.75
N THR A 56 -12.71 0.99 0.52
CA THR A 56 -13.22 1.20 -0.84
C THR A 56 -12.23 2.09 -1.56
N PRO A 57 -11.56 1.64 -2.64
CA PRO A 57 -10.65 2.51 -3.35
C PRO A 57 -11.48 3.70 -3.85
N PRO A 58 -11.12 4.96 -3.50
CA PRO A 58 -11.72 6.09 -4.17
C PRO A 58 -11.57 5.90 -5.69
N GLN A 59 -12.42 6.52 -6.50
CA GLN A 59 -12.30 6.49 -7.98
C GLN A 59 -10.93 7.07 -8.39
N ASN A 60 -9.89 6.25 -8.34
CA ASN A 60 -8.51 6.69 -8.32
C ASN A 60 -7.87 6.32 -9.65
N ARG A 61 -7.27 7.32 -10.30
CA ARG A 61 -6.25 7.06 -11.30
C ARG A 61 -4.98 6.67 -10.57
N THR A 62 -4.25 5.69 -11.08
CA THR A 62 -2.90 5.39 -10.58
C THR A 62 -2.02 6.61 -10.82
N SER A 63 -1.26 7.03 -9.82
CA SER A 63 -0.23 8.03 -10.04
C SER A 63 0.83 7.44 -10.97
N GLY A 64 1.21 8.19 -12.00
CA GLY A 64 2.34 7.81 -12.86
C GLY A 64 3.71 8.11 -12.23
N LYS A 65 3.77 8.75 -11.05
CA LYS A 65 5.02 9.24 -10.44
C LYS A 65 5.58 8.30 -9.37
N ILE A 66 4.72 7.66 -8.58
CA ILE A 66 5.12 6.74 -7.52
C ILE A 66 4.43 5.40 -7.75
N CYS A 67 5.24 4.36 -7.93
CA CYS A 67 4.75 3.01 -8.20
C CYS A 67 4.74 2.16 -6.91
N PRO A 68 3.71 1.31 -6.70
CA PRO A 68 3.80 0.22 -5.73
C PRO A 68 5.05 -0.64 -5.96
N GLY A 69 5.63 -1.16 -4.87
CA GLY A 69 6.92 -1.85 -4.90
C GLY A 69 8.14 -0.95 -4.71
N THR A 70 7.97 0.38 -4.67
CA THR A 70 9.08 1.33 -4.53
C THR A 70 9.44 1.58 -3.07
N PHE A 71 10.71 1.40 -2.70
CA PHE A 71 11.23 1.87 -1.41
C PHE A 71 11.49 3.37 -1.45
N ILE A 72 11.06 4.05 -0.40
CA ILE A 72 11.21 5.50 -0.23
C ILE A 72 11.67 5.84 1.18
N VAL A 73 12.37 6.97 1.30
CA VAL A 73 12.48 7.69 2.57
C VAL A 73 11.40 8.77 2.60
N PHE A 74 10.80 9.01 3.76
CA PHE A 74 9.80 10.06 3.91
C PHE A 74 9.90 10.77 5.27
N ALA A 75 9.35 11.98 5.34
CA ALA A 75 9.21 12.77 6.54
C ALA A 75 7.88 13.53 6.50
N LEU A 76 7.32 13.82 7.68
CA LEU A 76 6.12 14.66 7.78
C LEU A 76 6.43 16.09 7.35
N SER A 77 5.57 16.67 6.52
CA SER A 77 5.70 18.08 6.15
C SER A 77 5.09 18.95 7.23
N THR A 78 5.92 19.43 8.16
CA THR A 78 5.48 20.31 9.26
C THR A 78 4.97 21.66 8.74
N ALA A 79 5.51 22.16 7.63
CA ALA A 79 5.05 23.40 7.00
C ALA A 79 3.61 23.29 6.48
N GLU A 80 3.27 22.17 5.84
CA GLU A 80 1.92 21.92 5.33
C GLU A 80 0.96 21.57 6.47
N LEU A 81 1.40 20.77 7.44
CA LEU A 81 0.58 20.43 8.61
C LEU A 81 0.25 21.68 9.45
N ALA A 82 1.20 22.62 9.58
CA ALA A 82 0.96 23.86 10.31
C ALA A 82 -0.14 24.72 9.67
N GLN A 83 -0.30 24.68 8.34
CA GLN A 83 -1.33 25.47 7.63
C GLN A 83 -2.76 25.04 7.99
N GLU A 84 -2.94 23.85 8.56
CA GLU A 84 -4.25 23.39 9.05
C GLU A 84 -4.69 24.08 10.35
N TYR A 85 -3.80 24.85 10.99
CA TYR A 85 -4.03 25.51 12.26
C TYR A 85 -3.86 27.04 12.17
N PRO A 86 -4.60 27.83 12.97
CA PRO A 86 -4.40 29.27 13.06
C PRO A 86 -2.97 29.62 13.49
N GLU A 87 -2.34 30.61 12.84
CA GLU A 87 -0.94 31.01 13.08
C GLU A 87 -0.66 31.44 14.53
N ASP A 88 -1.66 31.95 15.23
CA ASP A 88 -1.57 32.39 16.63
C ASP A 88 -1.76 31.26 17.64
N SER A 89 -2.08 30.03 17.18
CA SER A 89 -2.29 28.89 18.06
C SER A 89 -0.98 28.30 18.61
N ASP A 90 -1.06 27.78 19.84
CA ASP A 90 0.05 27.04 20.45
C ASP A 90 0.46 25.80 19.62
N VAL A 91 -0.51 25.18 18.96
CA VAL A 91 -0.32 24.00 18.09
C VAL A 91 0.51 24.37 16.86
N TYR A 92 0.14 25.46 16.16
CA TYR A 92 0.92 25.99 15.03
C TYR A 92 2.39 26.20 15.42
N ARG A 93 2.63 26.89 16.54
CA ARG A 93 3.98 27.16 17.03
C ARG A 93 4.76 25.88 17.36
N LYS A 94 4.11 24.89 17.97
CA LYS A 94 4.73 23.58 18.26
C LYS A 94 5.13 22.87 16.97
N ILE A 95 4.21 22.79 15.98
CA ILE A 95 4.47 22.14 14.69
C ILE A 95 5.63 22.82 13.96
N CYS A 96 5.67 24.16 13.92
CA CYS A 96 6.75 24.90 13.27
C CYS A 96 8.12 24.71 13.95
N GLN A 97 8.15 24.42 15.25
CA GLN A 97 9.39 24.14 15.99
C GLN A 97 9.79 22.66 15.91
N TYR A 98 8.86 21.80 15.48
CA TYR A 98 9.07 20.37 15.41
C TYR A 98 9.97 20.00 14.23
N THR A 99 10.99 19.18 14.50
CA THR A 99 11.86 18.62 13.46
C THR A 99 11.45 17.16 13.22
N PRO A 100 10.77 16.86 12.10
CA PRO A 100 10.27 15.51 11.83
C PRO A 100 11.41 14.52 11.62
N GLY A 101 11.21 13.30 12.09
CA GLY A 101 12.09 12.19 11.73
C GLY A 101 11.96 11.82 10.27
N ARG A 102 13.01 11.18 9.74
CA ARG A 102 12.94 10.46 8.47
C ARG A 102 12.67 9.00 8.74
N TYR A 103 11.87 8.39 7.87
CA TYR A 103 11.45 7.00 7.97
C TYR A 103 11.65 6.32 6.64
N LEU A 104 11.97 5.03 6.68
CA LEU A 104 12.11 4.19 5.50
C LEU A 104 10.85 3.34 5.34
N GLY A 105 10.38 3.17 4.11
CA GLY A 105 9.20 2.35 3.85
C GLY A 105 9.07 1.92 2.40
N LEU A 106 8.20 0.93 2.20
CA LEU A 106 7.80 0.41 0.90
C LEU A 106 6.43 0.96 0.54
N VAL A 107 6.32 1.59 -0.63
CA VAL A 107 5.03 1.98 -1.19
C VAL A 107 4.29 0.72 -1.65
N THR A 108 3.10 0.49 -1.11
CA THR A 108 2.27 -0.68 -1.46
C THR A 108 1.02 -0.28 -2.23
N SER A 109 0.64 1.00 -2.19
CA SER A 109 -0.45 1.52 -2.98
C SER A 109 -0.23 2.99 -3.27
N ALA A 110 -0.66 3.45 -4.44
CA ALA A 110 -0.59 4.83 -4.87
C ALA A 110 -1.90 5.24 -5.53
N PHE A 111 -2.39 6.42 -5.17
CA PHE A 111 -3.71 6.91 -5.52
C PHE A 111 -3.64 8.39 -5.89
N VAL A 112 -4.49 8.83 -6.81
CA VAL A 112 -4.69 10.24 -7.10
C VAL A 112 -6.13 10.60 -6.79
N ARG A 113 -6.33 11.46 -5.80
CA ARG A 113 -7.61 12.04 -5.44
C ARG A 113 -7.77 13.39 -6.11
N TRP A 114 -8.92 13.63 -6.70
CA TRP A 114 -9.30 14.96 -7.17
C TRP A 114 -9.85 15.77 -5.99
N ASN A 115 -9.34 16.98 -5.81
CA ASN A 115 -9.87 17.97 -4.88
C ASN A 115 -10.72 18.97 -5.67
N GLU A 116 -12.04 18.91 -5.50
CA GLU A 116 -12.98 19.77 -6.19
C GLU A 116 -12.87 21.23 -5.73
N ASP A 117 -12.50 21.47 -4.47
CA ASP A 117 -12.47 22.82 -3.89
C ASP A 117 -11.35 23.68 -4.51
N ASP A 118 -10.21 23.07 -4.80
CA ASP A 118 -9.01 23.74 -5.29
C ASP A 118 -8.68 23.41 -6.76
N ASP A 119 -9.57 22.70 -7.47
CA ASP A 119 -9.37 22.23 -8.86
C ASP A 119 -8.00 21.53 -9.04
N SER A 120 -7.60 20.72 -8.04
CA SER A 120 -6.25 20.16 -7.93
C SER A 120 -6.25 18.65 -7.71
N THR A 121 -5.13 17.99 -8.04
CA THR A 121 -4.94 16.57 -7.71
C THR A 121 -4.03 16.41 -6.52
N VAL A 122 -4.48 15.62 -5.55
CA VAL A 122 -3.70 15.19 -4.40
C VAL A 122 -3.26 13.75 -4.61
N GLU A 123 -1.95 13.53 -4.61
CA GLU A 123 -1.37 12.19 -4.69
C GLU A 123 -1.22 11.62 -3.27
N GLU A 124 -1.71 10.40 -3.07
CA GLU A 124 -1.63 9.68 -1.80
C GLU A 124 -0.98 8.33 -1.98
N VAL A 125 -0.24 7.88 -0.97
CA VAL A 125 0.42 6.58 -0.97
C VAL A 125 0.19 5.87 0.37
N ILE A 126 0.10 4.55 0.33
CA ILE A 126 0.22 3.71 1.53
C ILE A 126 1.64 3.17 1.55
N VAL A 127 2.30 3.38 2.69
CA VAL A 127 3.70 3.02 2.90
C VAL A 127 3.78 2.09 4.09
N HIS A 128 4.35 0.90 3.89
CA HIS A 128 4.65 -0.01 4.99
C HIS A 128 6.08 0.20 5.46
N PHE A 129 6.28 0.30 6.77
CA PHE A 129 7.58 0.65 7.34
C PHE A 129 8.65 -0.41 7.05
N VAL A 130 9.88 0.05 6.91
CA VAL A 130 11.08 -0.80 6.88
C VAL A 130 11.92 -0.44 8.09
N SER A 131 12.38 -1.46 8.80
CA SER A 131 13.27 -1.22 9.93
C SER A 131 14.12 -2.43 10.27
N LYS A 132 15.17 -2.21 11.07
CA LYS A 132 16.02 -3.29 11.54
C LYS A 132 15.44 -3.93 12.80
N ASP A 133 14.89 -3.10 13.68
CA ASP A 133 14.51 -3.53 15.01
C ASP A 133 13.13 -4.17 15.02
N THR A 134 12.98 -5.13 15.92
CA THR A 134 11.70 -5.75 16.16
C THR A 134 10.86 -4.85 17.08
N PRO A 135 9.67 -4.43 16.64
CA PRO A 135 8.71 -3.65 17.39
C PRO A 135 8.23 -4.31 18.66
N GLN A 136 7.86 -3.48 19.63
CA GLN A 136 6.84 -3.87 20.60
C GLN A 136 5.45 -3.56 20.04
N PRO A 137 4.41 -4.38 20.28
CA PRO A 137 4.41 -5.59 21.10
C PRO A 137 5.05 -6.79 20.38
N SER A 138 5.69 -7.68 21.16
CA SER A 138 6.32 -8.90 20.61
C SER A 138 5.33 -9.86 19.93
N ALA A 139 4.02 -9.70 20.16
CA ALA A 139 2.97 -10.49 19.54
C ALA A 139 2.95 -10.40 18.01
N VAL A 140 3.48 -9.31 17.44
CA VAL A 140 3.57 -9.08 15.99
C VAL A 140 5.02 -9.11 15.49
N ALA A 141 5.96 -9.62 16.29
CA ALA A 141 7.38 -9.68 15.97
C ALA A 141 7.71 -10.47 14.69
N ASN A 142 6.80 -11.32 14.23
CA ASN A 142 6.91 -12.14 13.02
C ASN A 142 6.09 -11.60 11.84
N HIS A 143 5.48 -10.41 11.97
CA HIS A 143 4.74 -9.73 10.90
C HIS A 143 5.69 -8.88 10.05
N CYS A 144 6.75 -9.53 9.57
CA CYS A 144 7.77 -8.91 8.75
C CYS A 144 8.40 -9.94 7.79
N ILE A 145 9.00 -9.44 6.72
CA ILE A 145 9.77 -10.23 5.76
C ILE A 145 11.19 -9.65 5.67
N PRO A 146 12.25 -10.46 5.76
CA PRO A 146 13.61 -9.97 5.54
C PRO A 146 13.78 -9.36 4.14
N ILE A 147 14.61 -8.33 4.03
CA ILE A 147 15.02 -7.75 2.73
C ILE A 147 16.47 -8.16 2.47
N PHE A 148 16.77 -8.66 1.28
CA PHE A 148 18.15 -8.96 0.90
C PHE A 148 18.95 -7.66 0.72
N PRO A 149 20.17 -7.52 1.30
CA PRO A 149 20.99 -8.58 1.89
C PRO A 149 20.75 -8.86 3.38
N VAL A 150 20.89 -10.14 3.75
CA VAL A 150 20.79 -10.63 5.14
C VAL A 150 22.15 -11.18 5.57
N SER A 151 22.63 -10.83 6.77
CA SER A 151 23.93 -11.22 7.33
C SER A 151 24.00 -12.68 7.81
N SER A 152 22.88 -13.41 7.79
CA SER A 152 22.80 -14.76 8.36
C SER A 152 23.69 -15.74 7.60
N THR A 153 24.39 -16.59 8.36
CA THR A 153 25.17 -17.73 7.82
C THR A 153 24.29 -18.92 7.43
N GLU A 154 22.99 -18.87 7.74
CA GLU A 154 22.03 -19.88 7.28
C GLU A 154 21.76 -19.71 5.78
N PRO A 155 21.49 -20.80 5.05
CA PRO A 155 21.20 -20.74 3.62
C PRO A 155 20.13 -19.68 3.36
N VAL A 156 20.39 -18.80 2.37
CA VAL A 156 19.53 -17.68 1.97
C VAL A 156 18.08 -18.14 2.05
N ASP A 157 17.36 -17.60 3.03
CA ASP A 157 15.95 -17.90 3.21
C ASP A 157 15.26 -17.46 1.91
N SER A 158 14.66 -18.43 1.20
CA SER A 158 13.97 -18.19 -0.06
C SER A 158 12.78 -17.22 0.09
N SER A 159 12.44 -16.84 1.33
CA SER A 159 11.40 -15.87 1.64
C SER A 159 11.89 -14.42 1.72
N ALA A 160 13.19 -14.12 1.62
CA ALA A 160 13.68 -12.75 1.63
C ALA A 160 13.25 -11.99 0.36
N LEU A 161 12.81 -10.74 0.53
CA LEU A 161 12.45 -9.86 -0.58
C LEU A 161 13.70 -9.39 -1.33
N HIS A 162 13.66 -9.43 -2.66
CA HIS A 162 14.73 -8.92 -3.49
C HIS A 162 14.29 -7.66 -4.24
N THR A 163 15.26 -6.78 -4.41
CA THR A 163 15.13 -5.55 -5.17
C THR A 163 15.77 -5.66 -6.55
N SER A 164 15.38 -4.78 -7.46
CA SER A 164 15.98 -4.64 -8.79
C SER A 164 17.46 -4.24 -8.73
N ILE A 165 17.82 -3.43 -7.72
CA ILE A 165 19.19 -3.03 -7.37
C ILE A 165 19.44 -3.39 -5.91
N LEU A 166 20.65 -3.83 -5.56
CA LEU A 166 21.00 -4.24 -4.20
C LEU A 166 20.53 -3.23 -3.14
N PHE A 167 19.70 -3.68 -2.21
CA PHE A 167 19.23 -2.86 -1.11
C PHE A 167 20.41 -2.41 -0.24
N PRO A 168 20.52 -1.12 0.12
CA PRO A 168 21.73 -0.60 0.73
C PRO A 168 21.84 -0.88 2.23
N TRP A 169 20.76 -1.36 2.85
CA TRP A 169 20.68 -1.59 4.29
C TRP A 169 20.65 -3.08 4.62
N ILE A 170 21.69 -3.57 5.30
CA ILE A 170 21.80 -4.98 5.68
C ILE A 170 20.86 -5.27 6.87
N ASP A 171 20.27 -6.47 6.89
CA ASP A 171 19.41 -7.00 7.97
C ASP A 171 18.12 -6.21 8.22
N HIS A 172 17.72 -5.36 7.27
CA HIS A 172 16.44 -4.66 7.35
C HIS A 172 15.29 -5.59 6.99
N LYS A 173 14.13 -5.30 7.59
CA LYS A 173 12.90 -6.09 7.45
C LYS A 173 11.80 -5.18 6.96
N GLN A 174 11.01 -5.69 6.03
CA GLN A 174 9.77 -5.08 5.57
C GLN A 174 8.65 -5.47 6.52
N TRP A 175 8.04 -4.50 7.21
CA TRP A 175 6.84 -4.75 8.02
C TRP A 175 5.65 -5.02 7.13
N THR A 176 4.85 -6.04 7.47
CA THR A 176 3.69 -6.47 6.67
C THR A 176 2.37 -5.91 7.19
N THR A 177 2.38 -5.35 8.40
CA THR A 177 1.19 -4.81 9.06
C THR A 177 1.34 -3.35 9.46
N PHE A 178 2.57 -2.87 9.60
CA PHE A 178 2.83 -1.51 10.03
C PHE A 178 3.03 -0.60 8.86
N GLY A 179 2.33 0.51 8.87
CA GLY A 179 2.41 1.47 7.80
C GLY A 179 1.67 2.75 8.10
N VAL A 180 1.68 3.62 7.11
CA VAL A 180 1.10 4.95 7.18
C VAL A 180 0.55 5.33 5.82
N ARG A 181 -0.54 6.10 5.83
CA ARG A 181 -1.05 6.74 4.63
C ARG A 181 -0.47 8.15 4.54
N LEU A 182 0.13 8.49 3.41
CA LEU A 182 0.77 9.78 3.18
C LEU A 182 0.08 10.53 2.05
N CYS A 183 -0.02 11.84 2.19
CA CYS A 183 -0.37 12.80 1.15
C CYS A 183 0.94 13.41 0.65
N VAL A 184 1.28 13.18 -0.61
CA VAL A 184 2.56 13.56 -1.21
C VAL A 184 2.53 15.05 -1.54
N ARG A 185 3.29 15.84 -0.76
CA ARG A 185 3.40 17.29 -0.94
C ARG A 185 4.64 17.66 -1.74
N GLN A 186 5.74 16.96 -1.50
CA GLN A 186 7.00 17.17 -2.19
C GLN A 186 7.67 15.83 -2.50
N THR A 187 8.28 15.76 -3.69
CA THR A 187 9.08 14.62 -4.12
C THR A 187 10.49 15.07 -4.45
N ASN A 188 11.46 14.27 -4.02
CA ASN A 188 12.87 14.45 -4.31
C ASN A 188 13.28 13.30 -5.25
N PRO A 189 13.18 13.52 -6.58
CA PRO A 189 13.44 12.49 -7.56
C PRO A 189 14.91 12.09 -7.55
N SER A 190 15.17 10.84 -7.94
CA SER A 190 16.50 10.28 -8.08
C SER A 190 16.57 9.42 -9.34
N ALA A 191 17.75 9.37 -9.95
CA ALA A 191 18.03 8.39 -11.01
C ALA A 191 18.13 6.95 -10.47
N LEU A 192 18.30 6.81 -9.16
CA LEU A 192 18.36 5.52 -8.47
C LEU A 192 17.09 5.36 -7.64
N VAL A 193 16.32 4.33 -8.01
CA VAL A 193 15.08 3.92 -7.37
C VAL A 193 15.26 2.46 -6.98
N PHE A 194 14.86 2.12 -5.76
CA PHE A 194 14.96 0.77 -5.23
C PHE A 194 13.57 0.16 -5.27
N GLU A 195 13.34 -0.72 -6.21
CA GLU A 195 12.02 -1.34 -6.42
C GLU A 195 12.12 -2.83 -6.11
N LEU A 196 11.08 -3.37 -5.48
CA LEU A 196 10.89 -4.81 -5.40
C LEU A 196 10.70 -5.39 -6.80
N ARG A 197 11.10 -6.64 -6.96
CA ARG A 197 10.68 -7.43 -8.12
C ARG A 197 9.18 -7.71 -8.01
N ASN A 198 8.51 -7.89 -9.14
CA ASN A 198 7.07 -8.14 -9.15
C ASN A 198 6.70 -9.37 -8.32
N GLU A 199 7.50 -10.44 -8.40
CA GLU A 199 7.26 -11.68 -7.65
C GLU A 199 7.41 -11.45 -6.13
N ASP A 200 8.34 -10.57 -5.74
CA ASP A 200 8.56 -10.21 -4.34
C ASP A 200 7.48 -9.25 -3.80
N LEU A 201 6.93 -8.38 -4.65
CA LEU A 201 5.76 -7.57 -4.30
C LEU A 201 4.54 -8.45 -4.06
N GLU A 202 4.26 -9.41 -4.94
CA GLU A 202 3.18 -10.39 -4.74
C GLU A 202 3.40 -11.22 -3.47
N LEU A 203 4.65 -11.62 -3.19
CA LEU A 203 5.00 -12.31 -1.95
C LEU A 203 4.69 -11.45 -0.72
N PHE A 204 5.06 -10.17 -0.78
CA PHE A 204 4.75 -9.20 0.27
C PHE A 204 3.24 -9.08 0.50
N GLU A 205 2.46 -8.84 -0.56
CA GLU A 205 1.00 -8.68 -0.49
C GLU A 205 0.35 -9.94 0.10
N ASN A 206 0.72 -11.12 -0.40
CA ASN A 206 0.21 -12.39 0.12
C ASN A 206 0.51 -12.58 1.61
N ARG A 207 1.68 -12.11 2.08
CA ARG A 207 2.05 -12.21 3.49
C ARG A 207 1.32 -11.16 4.34
N ALA A 208 1.23 -9.92 3.88
CA ALA A 208 0.54 -8.84 4.55
C ALA A 208 -0.95 -9.16 4.76
N GLY A 209 -1.62 -9.81 3.81
CA GLY A 209 -3.03 -10.19 3.96
C GLY A 209 -3.21 -11.25 5.05
N LYS A 210 -2.30 -12.23 5.09
CA LYS A 210 -2.29 -13.27 6.14
C LYS A 210 -2.01 -12.69 7.52
N ASP A 211 -1.05 -11.78 7.62
CA ASP A 211 -0.67 -11.17 8.89
C ASP A 211 -1.75 -10.19 9.38
N HIS A 212 -2.44 -9.48 8.47
CA HIS A 212 -3.57 -8.62 8.82
C HIS A 212 -4.75 -9.43 9.39
N ASN A 213 -5.12 -10.55 8.77
CA ASN A 213 -6.15 -11.44 9.31
C ASN A 213 -5.79 -11.99 10.70
N ARG A 214 -4.50 -12.19 10.99
CA ARG A 214 -4.02 -12.63 12.31
C ARG A 214 -4.12 -11.52 13.36
N LEU A 215 -3.98 -10.25 12.97
CA LEU A 215 -4.11 -9.13 13.90
C LEU A 215 -5.48 -9.08 14.56
N GLU A 216 -6.56 -9.34 13.80
CA GLU A 216 -7.92 -9.36 14.35
C GLU A 216 -8.04 -10.35 15.52
N SER A 217 -7.40 -11.51 15.39
CA SER A 217 -7.36 -12.52 16.46
C SER A 217 -6.50 -12.05 17.65
N LEU A 218 -5.37 -11.40 17.39
CA LEU A 218 -4.47 -10.89 18.43
C LEU A 218 -5.10 -9.75 19.26
N HIS A 219 -5.96 -8.92 18.66
CA HIS A 219 -6.66 -7.84 19.37
C HIS A 219 -7.49 -8.32 20.58
N THR A 220 -7.88 -9.60 20.60
CA THR A 220 -8.60 -10.19 21.75
C THR A 220 -7.71 -10.58 22.92
N ILE A 221 -6.41 -10.75 22.69
CA ILE A 221 -5.43 -11.30 23.65
C ILE A 221 -4.50 -10.22 24.20
N LEU A 222 -4.26 -9.15 23.43
CA LEU A 222 -3.43 -8.02 23.87
C LEU A 222 -4.08 -7.26 25.04
N ASP A 223 -3.24 -6.64 25.87
CA ASP A 223 -3.69 -5.63 26.84
C ASP A 223 -4.01 -4.30 26.14
N ASP A 224 -4.62 -3.36 26.87
CA ASP A 224 -5.10 -2.10 26.30
C ASP A 224 -3.96 -1.19 25.81
N GLU A 225 -2.80 -1.23 26.48
CA GLU A 225 -1.62 -0.44 26.10
C GLU A 225 -1.00 -0.96 24.79
N ALA A 226 -0.86 -2.28 24.65
CA ALA A 226 -0.39 -2.92 23.44
C ALA A 226 -1.36 -2.71 22.27
N LYS A 227 -2.68 -2.74 22.52
CA LYS A 227 -3.69 -2.40 21.49
C LYS A 227 -3.57 -0.95 21.03
N ALA A 228 -3.41 -0.02 21.96
CA ALA A 228 -3.25 1.40 21.63
C ALA A 228 -1.99 1.63 20.79
N THR A 229 -0.86 1.04 21.21
CA THR A 229 0.41 1.12 20.47
C THR A 229 0.29 0.50 19.08
N LEU A 230 -0.30 -0.69 18.98
CA LEU A 230 -0.53 -1.37 17.71
C LEU A 230 -1.41 -0.51 16.79
N GLY A 231 -2.52 0.02 17.29
CA GLY A 231 -3.43 0.86 16.51
C GLY A 231 -2.77 2.12 15.92
N ARG A 232 -1.74 2.66 16.58
CA ARG A 232 -0.95 3.81 16.07
C ARG A 232 0.06 3.43 14.99
N LEU A 233 0.44 2.15 14.89
CA LEU A 233 1.40 1.64 13.91
C LEU A 233 0.72 1.04 12.67
N LEU A 234 -0.58 0.74 12.76
CA LEU A 234 -1.37 0.32 11.62
C LEU A 234 -1.65 1.51 10.69
N VAL A 235 -1.90 1.21 9.41
CA VAL A 235 -2.26 2.21 8.41
C VAL A 235 -3.53 2.94 8.84
N THR A 236 -3.39 4.23 9.14
CA THR A 236 -4.49 5.10 9.53
C THR A 236 -5.41 5.42 8.33
N PRO A 237 -6.71 5.67 8.56
CA PRO A 237 -7.64 6.01 7.48
C PRO A 237 -7.36 7.40 6.88
N PHE A 238 -6.73 8.29 7.65
CA PHE A 238 -6.34 9.63 7.23
C PHE A 238 -4.88 9.66 6.75
N ALA A 239 -4.61 10.59 5.83
CA ALA A 239 -3.30 10.74 5.19
C ALA A 239 -2.53 11.92 5.79
N PHE A 240 -1.25 11.72 6.10
CA PHE A 240 -0.38 12.79 6.60
C PHE A 240 0.36 13.50 5.47
N PRO A 241 0.45 14.84 5.47
CA PRO A 241 1.26 15.55 4.48
C PRO A 241 2.73 15.17 4.64
N ALA A 242 3.40 14.81 3.54
CA ALA A 242 4.75 14.28 3.58
C ALA A 242 5.63 14.76 2.43
N GLU A 243 6.93 14.79 2.71
CA GLU A 243 8.00 14.88 1.74
C GLU A 243 8.61 13.49 1.52
N ILE A 244 8.89 13.15 0.27
CA ILE A 244 9.38 11.82 -0.14
C ILE A 244 10.72 11.95 -0.88
N TRP A 245 11.63 11.00 -0.64
CA TRP A 245 12.91 10.82 -1.33
C TRP A 245 13.00 9.42 -1.91
N PHE A 246 13.38 9.32 -3.20
CA PHE A 246 13.54 8.03 -3.88
C PHE A 246 14.92 7.39 -3.68
N ASP A 247 15.97 8.19 -3.41
CA ASP A 247 17.30 7.63 -3.07
C ASP A 247 17.37 7.33 -1.57
N ILE A 248 17.33 6.05 -1.22
CA ILE A 248 17.30 5.62 0.18
C ILE A 248 18.68 5.47 0.84
N ARG A 249 19.79 5.76 0.15
CA ARG A 249 21.15 5.41 0.64
C ARG A 249 21.75 6.38 1.65
N ASN A 250 21.45 7.67 1.54
CA ASN A 250 22.19 8.73 2.24
C ASN A 250 21.39 9.38 3.38
N HIS A 251 20.71 8.55 4.16
CA HIS A 251 19.84 9.00 5.25
C HIS A 251 20.27 8.35 6.57
N PRO A 252 21.37 8.81 7.20
CA PRO A 252 21.87 8.26 8.47
C PRO A 252 20.93 8.53 9.65
N ASP A 253 19.93 9.39 9.45
CA ASP A 253 18.94 9.83 10.42
C ASP A 253 17.60 9.10 10.31
N ILE A 254 17.55 7.97 9.58
CA ILE A 254 16.35 7.12 9.56
C ILE A 254 16.04 6.65 10.99
N LYS A 255 14.81 6.94 11.43
CA LYS A 255 14.27 6.53 12.71
C LYS A 255 13.51 5.21 12.58
N GLU A 256 13.44 4.50 13.71
CA GLU A 256 12.61 3.30 13.85
C GLU A 256 11.10 3.64 13.86
N PRO A 257 10.21 2.73 13.41
CA PRO A 257 8.78 2.98 13.30
C PRO A 257 8.09 3.43 14.60
N PHE A 258 8.58 3.01 15.78
CA PHE A 258 8.05 3.48 17.08
C PHE A 258 8.18 4.98 17.28
N SER A 259 9.25 5.54 16.74
CA SER A 259 9.47 6.99 16.84
C SER A 259 8.37 7.73 16.09
N PHE A 260 7.79 7.12 15.04
CA PHE A 260 6.68 7.72 14.30
C PHE A 260 5.46 7.93 15.18
N VAL A 261 5.13 6.99 16.08
CA VAL A 261 4.02 7.15 17.02
C VAL A 261 4.25 8.36 17.92
N GLY A 262 5.47 8.52 18.44
CA GLY A 262 5.84 9.67 19.24
C GLY A 262 5.81 10.99 18.47
N ASP A 263 6.22 10.96 17.19
CA ASP A 263 6.13 12.11 16.28
C ASP A 263 4.65 12.51 16.09
N ILE A 264 3.74 11.55 15.84
CA ILE A 264 2.30 11.82 15.69
C ILE A 264 1.67 12.32 16.99
N ASP A 265 1.91 11.65 18.12
CA ASP A 265 1.37 12.06 19.42
C ASP A 265 1.84 13.46 19.84
N SER A 266 3.04 13.87 19.41
CA SER A 266 3.58 15.21 19.67
C SER A 266 2.91 16.29 18.80
N LEU A 267 2.38 15.90 17.65
CA LEU A 267 1.67 16.80 16.72
C LEU A 267 0.18 16.90 17.03
N GLU A 268 -0.41 15.85 17.63
CA GLU A 268 -1.83 15.83 18.04
C GLU A 268 -2.11 16.51 19.41
N ARG A 269 -1.09 16.85 20.21
CA ARG A 269 -1.20 17.42 21.58
C ARG A 269 -0.74 18.88 21.69
#